data_AF-A0A2S4WBW5-F1
#
_entry.id   AF-A0A2S4WBW5-F1
#
_cell.length_a   1.000
_cell.length_b   1.000
_cell.length_c   1.000
_cell.angle_alpha   90.00
_cell.angle_beta   90.00
_cell.angle_gamma   90.00
#
_symmetry.space_group_name_H-M   'P 1'
#
loop_
_entity.id
_entity.type
_entity.pdbx_description
1 polymer ?
#
loop_
_entity_poly.entity_id
_entity_poly.type
_entity_poly.pdbx_seq_one_letter_code
_entity_poly.pdbx_strand_id
1 'polypeptide(L)' 'MSRVILSLTIVLLAFGSILGSHGHGHKAARSSGAFHGTATWFRPNVGACGEKSSEADYMIAMNTPQVSRHWES' A
#
# COMPACT_ATOMS: atom_id res chain seq x y z
N MET A 1 8.73 43.44 -5.29
CA MET A 1 7.50 42.66 -5.01
C MET A 1 7.40 41.39 -5.86
N SER A 2 7.59 41.45 -7.19
CA SER A 2 7.58 40.27 -8.09
C SER A 2 8.56 39.14 -7.73
N ARG A 3 9.81 39.46 -7.35
CA ARG A 3 10.83 38.45 -6.99
C ARG A 3 10.54 37.68 -5.70
N VAL A 4 9.92 38.33 -4.72
CA VAL A 4 9.56 37.71 -3.43
C VAL A 4 8.41 36.72 -3.61
N ILE A 5 7.44 37.07 -4.45
CA ILE A 5 6.30 36.21 -4.80
C ILE A 5 6.79 34.97 -5.55
N LEU A 6 7.74 35.12 -6.49
CA LEU A 6 8.33 34.01 -7.24
C LEU A 6 9.11 33.04 -6.33
N SER A 7 9.83 33.56 -5.33
CA SER A 7 10.54 32.71 -4.36
C SER A 7 9.57 31.95 -3.45
N LEU A 8 8.48 32.59 -3.03
CA LEU A 8 7.48 31.96 -2.16
C LEU A 8 6.77 30.78 -2.85
N THR A 9 6.46 30.90 -4.14
CA THR A 9 5.80 29.83 -4.92
C THR A 9 6.72 28.62 -5.12
N ILE A 10 8.02 28.85 -5.36
CA ILE A 10 9.01 27.78 -5.51
C ILE A 10 9.17 27.00 -4.19
N VAL A 11 9.22 27.69 -3.06
CA VAL A 11 9.27 27.07 -1.73
C VAL A 11 8.00 26.22 -1.50
N LEU A 12 6.82 26.78 -1.73
CA LEU A 12 5.56 26.05 -1.54
C LEU A 12 5.45 24.79 -2.42
N LEU A 13 5.94 24.83 -3.67
CA LEU A 13 5.98 23.67 -4.57
C LEU A 13 6.96 22.60 -4.08
N ALA A 14 8.13 22.98 -3.55
CA ALA A 14 9.14 22.04 -3.06
C ALA A 14 8.72 21.34 -1.75
N PHE A 15 8.02 22.05 -0.85
CA PHE A 15 7.54 21.49 0.42
C PHE A 15 6.17 20.78 0.29
N GLY A 16 5.37 21.08 -0.74
CA GLY A 16 4.10 20.42 -1.00
C GLY A 16 4.22 18.94 -1.41
N SER A 17 5.38 18.51 -1.92
CA SER A 17 5.62 17.13 -2.35
C SER A 17 5.90 16.14 -1.20
N ILE A 18 6.08 16.63 0.03
CA ILE A 18 6.40 15.77 1.20
C ILE A 18 5.13 15.19 1.84
N LEU A 19 3.94 15.70 1.49
CA LEU A 19 2.64 15.14 1.91
C LEU A 19 2.01 14.24 0.84
N GLY A 20 2.82 13.64 -0.02
CA GLY A 20 2.44 12.44 -0.75
C GLY A 20 2.36 11.26 0.21
N SER A 21 1.36 11.25 1.10
CA SER A 21 0.98 10.02 1.77
C SER A 21 0.66 9.03 0.65
N HIS A 22 1.43 7.95 0.53
CA HIS A 22 0.99 6.74 -0.15
C HIS A 22 -0.30 6.30 0.55
N GLY A 23 -1.42 6.89 0.11
CA GLY A 23 -2.73 6.42 0.48
C GLY A 23 -2.78 5.01 -0.04
N HIS A 24 -2.66 4.05 0.87
CA HIS A 24 -3.15 2.71 0.66
C HIS A 24 -4.61 2.90 0.30
N GLY A 25 -4.87 3.01 -1.01
CA GLY A 25 -6.22 3.09 -1.52
C GLY A 25 -6.88 1.83 -1.04
N HIS A 26 -7.75 1.95 -0.04
CA HIS A 26 -8.65 0.89 0.36
C HIS A 26 -9.59 0.68 -0.83
N LYS A 27 -9.11 -0.10 -1.83
CA LYS A 27 -9.94 -0.70 -2.85
C LYS A 27 -10.97 -1.48 -2.05
N ALA A 28 -12.20 -0.97 -2.01
CA ALA A 28 -13.29 -1.62 -1.32
C ALA A 28 -13.29 -3.08 -1.75
N ALA A 29 -13.16 -3.99 -0.78
CA ALA A 29 -13.15 -5.41 -1.05
C ALA A 29 -14.43 -5.73 -1.82
N ARG A 30 -14.31 -6.01 -3.13
CA ARG A 30 -15.43 -6.59 -3.88
C ARG A 30 -15.76 -7.87 -3.13
N SER A 31 -17.02 -8.06 -2.74
CA SER A 31 -17.46 -9.20 -1.94
C SER A 31 -17.30 -10.50 -2.75
N SER A 32 -16.08 -11.00 -2.90
CA SER A 32 -15.82 -12.39 -3.16
C SER A 32 -16.21 -13.12 -1.89
N GLY A 33 -17.14 -14.08 -1.97
CA GLY A 33 -17.71 -14.77 -0.80
C GLY A 33 -16.68 -15.25 0.23
N ALA A 34 -17.15 -15.50 1.46
CA ALA A 34 -16.29 -15.90 2.57
C ALA A 34 -15.49 -17.17 2.24
N PHE A 35 -14.19 -17.14 2.57
CA PHE A 35 -13.32 -18.31 2.49
C PHE A 35 -13.16 -18.93 3.87
N HIS A 36 -13.33 -20.25 3.96
CA HIS A 36 -13.10 -21.03 5.17
C HIS A 36 -11.89 -21.94 4.95
N GLY A 37 -11.00 -22.02 5.94
CA GLY A 37 -9.80 -22.84 5.84
C GLY A 37 -8.93 -22.76 7.09
N THR A 38 -7.73 -23.32 7.00
CA THR A 38 -6.74 -23.33 8.09
C THR A 38 -5.75 -22.18 7.92
N ALA A 39 -5.40 -21.52 9.03
CA ALA A 39 -4.38 -20.48 9.07
C ALA A 39 -3.21 -20.90 9.97
N THR A 40 -2.00 -20.42 9.63
CA THR A 40 -0.78 -20.55 10.43
C THR A 40 -0.07 -19.21 10.49
N TRP A 41 1.04 -19.12 11.22
CA TRP A 41 1.82 -17.90 11.41
C TRP A 41 3.24 -18.05 10.86
N PHE A 42 3.87 -16.93 10.51
CA PHE A 42 5.24 -16.87 10.01
C PHE A 42 5.93 -15.57 10.46
N ARG A 43 7.27 -15.54 10.39
CA ARG A 43 8.06 -14.31 10.63
C ARG A 43 8.20 -13.55 9.30
N PRO A 44 7.79 -12.26 9.23
CA PRO A 44 7.85 -11.47 8.00
C PRO A 44 9.27 -11.25 7.46
N ASN A 45 9.36 -11.18 6.12
CA ASN A 45 10.56 -10.74 5.39
C ASN A 45 10.12 -10.30 3.97
N VAL A 46 10.97 -10.49 2.95
CA VAL A 46 10.62 -10.25 1.54
C VAL A 46 9.61 -11.29 1.04
N GLY A 47 8.47 -10.83 0.56
CA GLY A 47 7.39 -11.66 0.00
C GLY A 47 7.53 -11.92 -1.49
N ALA A 48 6.67 -12.79 -2.04
CA ALA A 48 6.62 -13.09 -3.47
C ALA A 48 6.25 -11.88 -4.34
N CYS A 49 5.59 -10.88 -3.76
CA CYS A 49 5.31 -9.60 -4.42
C CYS A 49 6.55 -8.68 -4.53
N GLY A 50 7.70 -9.09 -3.97
CA GLY A 50 8.94 -8.31 -3.98
C GLY A 50 9.04 -7.26 -2.88
N GLU A 51 7.98 -7.07 -2.09
CA GLU A 51 7.99 -6.12 -0.98
C GLU A 51 8.52 -6.75 0.32
N LYS A 52 9.21 -5.94 1.11
CA LYS A 52 9.69 -6.32 2.44
C LYS A 52 8.70 -5.83 3.48
N SER A 53 8.27 -6.74 4.36
CA SER A 53 7.40 -6.42 5.49
C SER A 53 8.05 -6.76 6.82
N SER A 54 7.43 -6.28 7.89
CA SER A 54 7.86 -6.35 9.28
C SER A 54 6.73 -6.86 10.18
N GLU A 55 7.04 -7.15 11.44
CA GLU A 55 6.04 -7.61 12.44
C GLU A 55 5.02 -6.54 12.82
N ALA A 56 5.28 -5.28 12.50
CA ALA A 56 4.33 -4.19 12.71
C ALA A 56 3.26 -4.12 11.60
N ASP A 57 3.47 -4.82 10.47
CA ASP A 57 2.58 -4.76 9.32
C ASP A 57 1.42 -5.75 9.44
N TYR A 58 0.20 -5.30 9.13
CA TYR A 58 -0.96 -6.17 9.02
C TYR A 58 -0.94 -6.89 7.66
N MET A 59 -0.37 -8.09 7.63
CA MET A 59 -0.10 -8.85 6.40
C MET A 59 -0.52 -10.32 6.52
N ILE A 60 -0.78 -10.94 5.37
CA ILE A 60 -1.05 -12.37 5.25
C ILE A 60 -0.31 -12.97 4.05
N ALA A 61 0.07 -14.23 4.14
CA ALA A 61 0.47 -15.03 2.98
C ALA A 61 -0.74 -15.83 2.50
N MET A 62 -1.24 -15.51 1.30
CA MET A 62 -2.41 -16.17 0.70
C MET A 62 -2.02 -17.42 -0.09
N ASN A 63 -2.93 -18.39 -0.17
CA ASN A 63 -2.74 -19.56 -1.04
C ASN A 63 -3.01 -19.23 -2.51
N THR A 64 -2.57 -20.10 -3.42
CA THR A 64 -2.69 -19.88 -4.87
C THR A 64 -4.14 -19.59 -5.33
N PRO A 65 -5.18 -20.35 -4.91
CA PRO A 65 -6.55 -20.09 -5.35
C PRO A 65 -7.14 -18.74 -4.91
N GLN A 66 -6.63 -18.16 -3.81
CA GLN A 66 -7.05 -16.84 -3.34
C GLN A 66 -6.29 -15.73 -4.07
N VAL A 67 -5.00 -15.92 -4.30
CA VAL A 67 -4.17 -14.96 -5.06
C VAL A 67 -4.63 -14.84 -6.52
N SER A 68 -4.88 -15.97 -7.20
CA SER A 68 -5.24 -15.94 -8.62
C SER A 68 -6.58 -15.23 -8.86
N ARG A 69 -7.58 -15.49 -8.01
CA ARG A 69 -8.88 -14.81 -8.08
C ARG A 69 -8.82 -13.32 -7.82
N HIS A 70 -7.85 -12.86 -7.02
CA HIS A 70 -7.64 -11.43 -6.81
C HIS A 70 -7.06 -10.73 -8.05
N TRP A 71 -6.24 -11.44 -8.84
CA TRP A 71 -5.60 -10.87 -10.02
C TRP A 71 -6.51 -10.81 -11.27
N GLU A 72 -7.54 -11.65 -11.32
CA GLU A 72 -8.52 -11.70 -12.41
C GLU A 72 -9.69 -10.70 -12.26
N SER A 73 -9.70 -9.87 -11.20
CA SER A 73 -10.78 -8.91 -10.86
C SER A 73 -10.35 -7.45 -11.00
#